data_AF-A0A8J7WU57-F1
#
_entry.id   AF-A0A8J7WU57-F1
#
_cell.length_a   1.000
_cell.length_b   1.000
_cell.length_c   1.000
_cell.angle_alpha   90.00
_cell.angle_beta   90.00
_cell.angle_gamma   90.00
#
_symmetry.space_group_name_H-M   'P 1'
#
loop_
_entity.id
_entity.type
_entity.pdbx_description
1 polymer ?
#
loop_
_entity_poly.entity_id
_entity_poly.type
_entity_poly.pdbx_seq_one_letter_code
_entity_poly.pdbx_strand_id
1 'polypeptide(L)'
;MIEKGIVQDPRVQRAYFHIIGAEDEMAHWGVLSKLDTSWSFLTRLRDIGKAKALTWLDKNVHHLGARSTIDLAAWTPVEYGERTTP
;
A
#
# COMPACT_ATOMS: atom_id res chain seq x y z
N MET A 1 25.08 -11.58 -12.83
CA MET A 1 24.88 -10.65 -13.97
C MET A 1 23.43 -10.77 -14.40
N ILE A 2 22.64 -9.70 -14.34
CA ILE A 2 21.23 -9.70 -14.78
C ILE A 2 21.19 -8.95 -16.12
N GLU A 3 21.33 -9.68 -17.22
CA GLU A 3 21.52 -9.08 -18.56
C GLU A 3 20.20 -8.84 -19.32
N LYS A 4 19.06 -9.27 -18.77
CA LYS A 4 17.73 -9.17 -19.44
C LYS A 4 16.56 -8.82 -18.51
N GLY A 5 16.83 -8.42 -17.27
CA GLY A 5 15.77 -8.25 -16.25
C GLY A 5 15.09 -9.56 -15.81
N ILE A 6 15.59 -10.71 -16.27
CA ILE A 6 15.12 -12.04 -15.88
C ILE A 6 16.05 -12.56 -14.81
N VAL A 7 15.52 -12.78 -13.60
CA VAL A 7 16.25 -13.43 -12.51
C VAL A 7 16.13 -14.94 -12.71
N GLN A 8 17.24 -15.59 -13.10
CA GLN A 8 17.33 -17.05 -13.23
C GLN A 8 18.02 -17.67 -12.00
N ASP A 9 17.70 -17.17 -10.81
CA ASP A 9 18.16 -17.76 -9.56
C ASP A 9 17.01 -18.60 -8.97
N PRO A 10 17.18 -19.92 -8.79
CA PRO A 10 16.13 -20.78 -8.24
C PRO A 10 15.73 -20.43 -6.80
N ARG A 11 16.52 -19.60 -6.10
CA ARG A 11 16.18 -19.06 -4.78
C ARG A 11 15.23 -17.85 -4.87
N VAL A 12 15.05 -17.28 -6.06
CA VAL A 12 14.21 -16.11 -6.27
C VAL A 12 12.84 -16.56 -6.78
N GLN A 13 11.84 -16.49 -5.90
CA GLN A 13 10.45 -16.72 -6.26
C GLN A 13 9.76 -15.44 -6.73
N ARG A 14 8.77 -15.62 -7.61
CA ARG A 14 7.87 -14.53 -8.00
C ARG A 14 7.06 -14.07 -6.78
N ALA A 15 7.16 -12.81 -6.43
CA ALA A 15 6.29 -12.17 -5.43
C ALA A 15 5.08 -11.50 -6.11
N TYR A 16 3.91 -11.61 -5.47
CA TYR A 16 2.70 -10.87 -5.84
C TYR A 16 2.39 -9.83 -4.77
N PHE A 17 2.07 -8.62 -5.20
CA PHE A 17 1.87 -7.48 -4.32
C PHE A 17 0.40 -7.06 -4.28
N HIS A 18 -0.05 -6.78 -3.07
CA HIS A 18 -1.43 -6.44 -2.75
C HIS A 18 -1.42 -5.31 -1.73
N ILE A 19 -2.20 -4.25 -1.98
CA ILE A 19 -2.33 -3.10 -1.09
C ILE A 19 -3.80 -2.90 -0.78
N ILE A 20 -4.10 -2.65 0.50
CA ILE A 20 -5.39 -2.20 0.99
C ILE A 20 -5.18 -0.77 1.48
N GLY A 21 -5.74 0.18 0.74
CA GLY A 21 -5.61 1.61 0.99
C GLY A 21 -6.94 2.25 1.41
N ALA A 22 -6.84 3.42 2.03
CA ALA A 22 -7.96 4.28 2.43
C ALA A 22 -7.64 5.75 2.10
N GLU A 23 -6.95 5.98 0.98
CA GLU A 23 -6.39 7.27 0.58
C GLU A 23 -7.48 8.35 0.50
N ASP A 24 -8.63 8.02 -0.07
CA ASP A 24 -9.77 8.93 -0.18
C ASP A 24 -10.26 9.35 1.21
N GLU A 25 -10.46 8.42 2.14
CA GLU A 25 -10.89 8.74 3.52
C GLU A 25 -9.84 9.55 4.27
N MET A 26 -8.56 9.16 4.11
CA MET A 26 -7.43 9.83 4.75
C MET A 26 -7.23 11.26 4.24
N ALA A 27 -7.53 11.53 2.96
CA ALA A 27 -7.36 12.85 2.34
C ALA A 27 -8.26 13.93 2.99
N HIS A 28 -9.33 13.54 3.66
CA HIS A 28 -10.23 14.47 4.35
C HIS A 28 -9.68 14.95 5.70
N TRP A 29 -8.58 14.38 6.20
CA TRP A 29 -8.06 14.70 7.53
C TRP A 29 -6.84 15.61 7.47
N GLY A 30 -6.86 16.65 8.30
CA GLY A 30 -5.77 17.63 8.38
C GLY A 30 -4.52 17.07 9.08
N VAL A 31 -3.40 17.80 8.96
CA VAL A 31 -2.10 17.38 9.53
C VAL A 31 -2.16 17.05 11.02
N LEU A 32 -2.97 17.77 11.80
CA LEU A 32 -3.12 17.53 13.24
C LEU A 32 -3.72 16.16 13.58
N SER A 33 -4.49 15.53 12.68
CA SER A 33 -5.05 14.20 12.93
C SER A 33 -3.95 13.14 13.08
N LYS A 34 -2.74 13.38 12.56
CA LYS A 34 -1.59 12.49 12.73
C LYS A 34 -1.10 12.43 14.19
N LEU A 35 -1.46 13.43 15.00
CA LEU A 35 -1.10 13.53 16.41
C LEU A 35 -2.26 13.14 17.33
N ASP A 36 -3.44 12.85 16.78
CA ASP A 36 -4.60 12.42 17.54
C ASP A 36 -4.46 10.94 17.93
N THR A 37 -4.33 10.69 19.23
CA THR A 37 -4.24 9.35 19.82
C THR A 37 -5.48 9.01 20.64
N SER A 38 -6.56 9.78 20.49
CA SER A 38 -7.81 9.51 21.19
C SER A 38 -8.39 8.16 20.78
N TRP A 39 -8.96 7.44 21.74
CA TRP A 39 -9.58 6.14 21.47
C TRP A 39 -10.68 6.21 20.40
N SER A 40 -11.44 7.31 20.39
CA SER A 40 -12.51 7.55 19.41
C SER A 40 -11.96 7.63 17.98
N PHE A 41 -10.85 8.33 17.79
CA PHE A 41 -10.21 8.48 16.50
C PHE A 41 -9.55 7.17 16.04
N LEU A 42 -8.82 6.49 16.93
CA LEU A 42 -8.21 5.18 16.64
C LEU A 42 -9.27 4.11 16.30
N THR A 43 -10.42 4.15 16.96
CA THR A 43 -11.56 3.28 16.64
C THR A 43 -12.10 3.57 15.25
N ARG A 44 -12.26 4.85 14.88
CA ARG A 44 -12.68 5.24 13.53
C ARG A 44 -11.70 4.77 12.46
N LEU A 45 -10.40 4.93 12.69
CA LEU A 45 -9.34 4.42 11.81
C LEU A 45 -9.45 2.91 11.59
N ARG A 46 -9.61 2.15 12.67
CA ARG A 46 -9.79 0.70 12.62
C ARG A 46 -11.02 0.33 11.78
N ASP A 47 -12.13 1.01 11.99
CA ASP A 47 -13.40 0.68 11.34
C ASP A 47 -13.34 1.00 9.82
N ILE A 48 -12.68 2.11 9.44
CA ILE A 48 -12.36 2.41 8.03
C ILE A 48 -11.48 1.31 7.41
N GLY A 49 -10.40 0.93 8.09
CA GLY A 49 -9.50 -0.12 7.62
C GLY A 49 -10.21 -1.45 7.41
N LYS A 50 -11.10 -1.84 8.33
CA LYS A 50 -11.94 -3.04 8.19
C LYS A 50 -12.87 -2.96 6.98
N ALA A 51 -13.56 -1.85 6.79
CA ALA A 51 -14.47 -1.68 5.66
C ALA A 51 -13.72 -1.77 4.31
N LYS A 52 -12.53 -1.17 4.22
CA LYS A 52 -11.66 -1.26 3.04
C LYS A 52 -11.16 -2.67 2.80
N ALA A 53 -10.72 -3.36 3.85
CA ALA A 53 -10.27 -4.74 3.73
C ALA A 53 -11.37 -5.68 3.23
N LEU A 54 -12.60 -5.54 3.74
CA LEU A 54 -13.75 -6.32 3.26
C LEU A 54 -14.04 -6.05 1.78
N THR A 55 -14.13 -4.77 1.40
CA THR A 55 -14.35 -4.36 0.00
C THR A 55 -13.24 -4.88 -0.92
N TRP A 56 -12.00 -4.88 -0.44
CA TRP A 56 -10.86 -5.40 -1.19
C TRP A 56 -10.95 -6.93 -1.36
N LEU A 57 -11.29 -7.66 -0.30
CA LEU A 57 -11.43 -9.11 -0.32
C LEU A 57 -12.50 -9.56 -1.30
N ASP A 58 -13.69 -8.94 -1.25
CA ASP A 58 -14.80 -9.24 -2.17
C ASP A 58 -14.38 -9.13 -3.64
N LYS A 59 -13.50 -8.16 -3.95
CA LYS A 59 -13.04 -7.89 -5.31
C LYS A 59 -11.81 -8.70 -5.72
N ASN A 60 -10.91 -9.04 -4.79
CA ASN A 60 -9.54 -9.44 -5.14
C ASN A 60 -9.04 -10.74 -4.51
N VAL A 61 -9.78 -11.37 -3.60
CA VAL A 61 -9.30 -12.57 -2.89
C VAL A 61 -8.84 -13.68 -3.84
N HIS A 62 -9.51 -13.82 -4.99
CA HIS A 62 -9.19 -14.81 -6.01
C HIS A 62 -7.90 -14.52 -6.81
N HIS A 63 -7.29 -13.35 -6.63
CA HIS A 63 -6.00 -13.00 -7.23
C HIS A 63 -4.81 -13.34 -6.34
N LEU A 64 -5.04 -13.65 -5.07
CA LEU A 64 -3.99 -14.05 -4.14
C LEU A 64 -3.25 -15.28 -4.67
N GLY A 65 -1.91 -15.18 -4.74
CA GLY A 65 -1.06 -16.25 -5.25
C GLY A 65 -1.07 -16.43 -6.78
N ALA A 66 -1.88 -15.65 -7.52
CA ALA A 66 -1.99 -15.73 -8.98
C ALA A 66 -1.43 -14.50 -9.70
N ARG A 67 -1.71 -13.29 -9.18
CA ARG A 67 -1.21 -12.03 -9.75
C ARG A 67 -1.25 -10.89 -8.73
N SER A 68 -0.43 -9.86 -8.92
CA SER A 68 -0.56 -8.61 -8.14
C SER A 68 -1.90 -7.92 -8.41
N THR A 69 -2.42 -7.22 -7.40
CA THR A 69 -3.62 -6.36 -7.53
C THR A 69 -3.26 -4.89 -7.66
N ILE A 70 -1.96 -4.59 -7.68
CA ILE A 70 -1.41 -3.27 -7.98
C ILE A 70 -0.59 -3.36 -9.26
N ASP A 71 -0.57 -2.27 -10.02
CA ASP A 71 0.34 -2.10 -11.14
C ASP A 71 1.67 -1.52 -10.64
N LEU A 72 2.69 -2.37 -10.55
CA LEU A 72 4.03 -1.96 -10.16
C LEU A 72 4.74 -1.15 -11.24
N ALA A 73 4.37 -1.29 -12.51
CA ALA A 73 5.00 -0.54 -13.60
C ALA A 73 4.54 0.92 -13.63
N ALA A 74 3.33 1.18 -13.13
CA ALA A 74 2.80 2.53 -12.94
C ALA A 74 3.40 3.25 -11.72
N TRP A 75 4.14 2.55 -10.85
CA TRP A 75 4.75 3.17 -9.67
C TRP A 75 5.95 4.03 -10.07
N THR A 76 5.82 5.35 -9.89
CA THR A 76 6.93 6.29 -10.08
C THR A 76 7.64 6.47 -8.73
N PRO A 77 8.95 6.20 -8.63
CA PRO A 77 9.70 6.51 -7.42
C PRO A 77 9.61 8.01 -7.12
N VAL A 78 9.24 8.37 -5.91
CA VAL A 78 9.33 9.76 -5.47
C VAL A 78 10.81 10.05 -5.23
N GLU A 79 11.41 10.92 -6.04
CA GLU A 79 12.74 11.45 -5.75
C GLU A 79 12.65 12.21 -4.44
N TYR A 80 13.28 11.65 -3.39
CA TYR A 80 13.45 12.38 -2.15
C TYR A 80 14.49 13.48 -2.40
N GLY A 81 14.02 14.65 -2.82
CA GLY A 81 14.85 15.87 -2.89
C GLY A 81 15.53 16.11 -1.55
N GLU A 82 16.78 16.57 -1.62
CA GLU A 82 17.63 16.89 -0.47
C GLU A 82 16.80 17.60 0.61
N ARG A 83 16.65 16.94 1.76
CA ARG A 83 16.07 17.53 2.96
C ARG A 83 17.03 18.63 3.44
N THR A 84 16.89 19.84 2.93
CA THR A 84 17.42 21.04 3.58
C THR A 84 16.49 21.35 4.74
N THR A 85 16.86 20.87 5.92
CA THR A 85 16.30 21.37 7.19
C THR A 85 16.95 22.72 7.51
N PRO A 86 16.19 23.72 7.98
CA PRO A 86 16.78 24.90 8.61
C PRO A 86 17.49 24.54 9.93
#